data_AF-A0A6J4URU2-F1
#
_entry.id   AF-A0A6J4URU2-F1
#
_cell.length_a   1.000
_cell.length_b   1.000
_cell.length_c   1.000
_cell.angle_alpha   90.00
_cell.angle_beta   90.00
_cell.angle_gamma   90.00
#
_symmetry.space_group_name_H-M   'P 1'
#
loop_
_entity.id
_entity.type
_entity.pdbx_description
1 polymer ?
#
loop_
_entity_poly.entity_id
_entity_poly.type
_entity_poly.pdbx_seq_one_letter_code
_entity_poly.pdbx_strand_id
1 'polypeptide(L)'
;MRREIWNAGRSHSTRTILSHAWRQTADSIRDLPYSVLWTFRRKDDQPMKQEGTIKKHRIYTTSFASVYPHYVTKAEKKGRTKSEVDSIICWLTGYDSEHLETQLEKQADFETFFAEAPRLNPSRDLIKGVVCGVRVEDIEEPTMREIRYLDKLVDELARGKAMEKILRKQ
;
A
#
# COMPACT_ATOMS: atom_id res chain seq x y z
N MET A 1 46.23 14.90 -3.95
CA MET A 1 45.81 15.91 -4.94
C MET A 1 44.38 16.34 -4.60
N ARG A 2 44.26 17.57 -4.04
CA ARG A 2 43.10 18.49 -3.84
C ARG A 2 41.73 17.97 -4.34
N ARG A 3 40.61 17.88 -3.60
CA ARG A 3 39.92 18.80 -2.64
C ARG A 3 39.96 20.28 -3.04
N GLU A 4 38.94 20.70 -3.78
CA GLU A 4 38.52 22.09 -3.99
C GLU A 4 37.06 22.22 -3.52
N ILE A 5 36.80 22.93 -2.42
CA ILE A 5 36.49 24.37 -2.30
C ILE A 5 35.00 24.64 -2.56
N TRP A 6 34.25 24.88 -1.48
CA TRP A 6 33.46 26.10 -1.38
C TRP A 6 33.42 26.57 0.07
N ASN A 7 33.89 27.80 0.27
CA ASN A 7 34.01 28.49 1.54
C ASN A 7 33.69 29.96 1.30
N ALA A 8 33.21 30.62 2.35
CA ALA A 8 32.87 32.04 2.50
C ALA A 8 31.49 32.45 1.93
N GLY A 9 30.69 33.28 2.60
CA GLY A 9 31.05 34.29 3.59
C GLY A 9 29.99 34.52 4.66
N ARG A 10 30.54 34.83 5.83
CA ARG A 10 29.99 35.04 7.17
C ARG A 10 29.80 36.54 7.41
N SER A 11 28.78 36.97 8.17
CA SER A 11 28.77 38.21 8.97
C SER A 11 27.39 38.42 9.63
N HIS A 12 27.17 38.79 10.90
CA HIS A 12 27.99 39.03 12.09
C HIS A 12 27.09 38.86 13.35
N SER A 13 27.72 38.39 14.43
CA SER A 13 27.56 38.77 15.84
C SER A 13 26.18 39.22 16.38
N THR A 14 25.64 38.46 17.33
CA THR A 14 25.74 38.84 18.75
C THR A 14 25.65 37.59 19.64
N ARG A 15 26.66 37.45 20.49
CA ARG A 15 26.79 36.45 21.54
C ARG A 15 26.03 36.97 22.76
N THR A 16 25.59 36.02 23.59
CA THR A 16 25.27 36.17 25.01
C THR A 16 23.78 36.36 25.32
N ILE A 17 23.21 35.31 25.93
CA ILE A 17 22.45 35.27 27.21
C ILE A 17 21.45 34.10 27.10
N LEU A 18 21.45 33.22 28.12
CA LEU A 18 20.49 32.14 28.41
C LEU A 18 20.78 30.71 27.91
N SER A 19 22.00 30.23 28.21
CA SER A 19 22.32 28.80 28.30
C SER A 19 21.78 28.11 29.58
N HIS A 20 20.68 28.57 30.19
CA HIS A 20 20.30 28.09 31.54
C HIS A 20 18.79 28.03 31.86
N ALA A 21 17.90 27.99 30.87
CA ALA A 21 16.45 27.96 31.11
C ALA A 21 15.66 26.93 30.29
N TRP A 22 16.27 25.81 29.89
CA TRP A 22 15.56 24.70 29.21
C TRP A 22 15.92 23.33 29.78
N ARG A 23 16.19 23.28 31.09
CA ARG A 23 16.46 22.03 31.82
C ARG A 23 15.71 21.97 33.16
N GLN A 24 14.52 22.58 33.21
CA GLN A 24 13.56 22.50 34.32
C GLN A 24 12.18 22.94 33.79
N THR A 25 11.44 22.00 33.20
CA THR A 25 9.97 22.00 32.90
C THR A 25 9.59 20.84 31.95
N ALA A 26 10.43 19.80 31.82
CA ALA A 26 10.09 18.60 31.04
C ALA A 26 9.62 17.42 31.90
N ASP A 27 9.56 17.57 33.24
CA ASP A 27 9.10 16.53 34.16
C ASP A 27 7.75 16.81 34.83
N SER A 28 7.05 17.90 34.45
CA SER A 28 5.77 18.30 35.08
C SER A 28 4.63 18.44 34.06
N ILE A 29 4.55 17.53 33.08
CA ILE A 29 3.40 17.43 32.14
C ILE A 29 2.96 15.95 32.01
N ARG A 30 3.26 15.10 33.00
CA ARG A 30 2.82 13.70 33.03
C ARG A 30 1.72 13.39 34.03
N ASP A 31 1.34 14.37 34.87
CA ASP A 31 0.36 14.18 35.95
C ASP A 31 -0.80 15.19 35.89
N LEU A 32 -1.18 15.65 34.70
CA LEU A 32 -2.43 16.41 34.55
C LEU A 32 -3.58 15.47 34.19
N PRO A 33 -4.71 15.51 34.93
CA PRO A 33 -5.85 14.68 34.62
C PRO A 33 -6.42 15.05 33.25
N TYR A 34 -6.87 14.03 32.52
CA TYR A 34 -7.30 14.08 31.12
C TYR A 34 -8.35 15.18 30.81
N SER A 35 -9.06 15.67 31.82
CA SER A 35 -10.06 16.75 31.71
C SER A 35 -9.48 18.14 31.47
N VAL A 36 -8.21 18.41 31.81
CA VAL A 36 -7.59 19.75 31.66
C VAL A 36 -6.83 19.89 30.34
N LEU A 37 -6.46 18.78 29.68
CA LEU A 37 -5.89 18.79 28.33
C LEU A 37 -6.94 19.17 27.25
N TRP A 38 -8.23 19.17 27.58
CA TRP A 38 -9.32 19.43 26.63
C TRP A 38 -9.61 20.92 26.39
N THR A 39 -9.14 21.82 27.26
CA THR A 39 -9.36 23.28 27.08
C THR A 39 -8.36 23.94 26.15
N PHE A 40 -7.28 23.26 25.75
CA PHE A 40 -6.36 23.73 24.71
C PHE A 40 -6.74 23.13 23.34
N ARG A 41 -8.01 23.38 23.00
CA ARG A 41 -8.71 22.97 21.78
C ARG A 41 -8.11 23.71 20.58
N ARG A 42 -7.24 23.04 19.81
CA ARG A 42 -6.93 23.42 18.43
C ARG A 42 -8.24 23.49 17.63
N LYS A 43 -8.32 24.49 16.75
CA LYS A 43 -9.51 24.94 16.04
C LYS A 43 -9.94 24.02 14.88
N ASP A 44 -9.49 22.76 14.85
CA ASP A 44 -9.64 21.85 13.70
C ASP A 44 -10.18 20.48 14.11
N ASP A 45 -11.27 20.44 14.87
CA ASP A 45 -12.01 19.20 15.11
C ASP A 45 -13.51 19.45 14.87
N GLN A 46 -13.85 19.61 13.59
CA GLN A 46 -15.17 19.26 13.10
C GLN A 46 -15.10 17.83 12.53
N PRO A 47 -15.98 16.92 12.93
CA PRO A 47 -16.08 15.61 12.31
C PRO A 47 -16.68 15.81 10.92
N MET A 48 -15.80 15.86 9.92
CA MET A 48 -16.18 15.80 8.52
C MET A 48 -16.80 14.43 8.27
N LYS A 49 -18.13 14.38 8.31
CA LYS A 49 -18.93 13.29 7.76
C LYS A 49 -18.40 13.03 6.35
N GLN A 50 -17.80 11.85 6.14
CA GLN A 50 -17.35 11.46 4.82
C GLN A 50 -18.60 11.14 3.99
N GLU A 51 -19.10 12.16 3.30
CA GLU A 51 -20.13 12.01 2.28
C GLU A 51 -19.44 11.43 1.03
N GLY A 52 -19.38 10.10 1.00
CA GLY A 52 -18.74 9.31 -0.04
C GLY A 52 -19.53 9.40 -1.35
N THR A 53 -19.28 10.44 -2.14
CA THR A 53 -19.51 10.34 -3.59
C THR A 53 -18.69 9.14 -4.07
N ILE A 54 -19.35 8.08 -4.56
CA ILE A 54 -18.71 6.90 -5.15
C ILE A 54 -18.02 7.36 -6.43
N LYS A 55 -16.84 7.98 -6.29
CA LYS A 55 -15.94 8.22 -7.40
C LYS A 55 -15.44 6.84 -7.78
N LYS A 56 -16.01 6.24 -8.83
CA LYS A 56 -15.44 5.05 -9.48
C LYS A 56 -13.93 5.26 -9.56
N HIS A 57 -13.17 4.54 -8.75
CA HIS A 57 -11.73 4.74 -8.67
C HIS A 57 -11.17 4.39 -10.05
N ARG A 58 -10.38 5.31 -10.64
CA ARG A 58 -9.81 5.18 -12.00
C ARG A 58 -9.02 3.89 -12.24
N ILE A 59 -8.67 3.21 -11.15
CA ILE A 59 -8.00 1.91 -11.17
C ILE A 59 -8.92 0.82 -11.75
N TYR A 60 -10.24 0.89 -11.60
CA TYR A 60 -11.16 -0.13 -12.12
C TYR A 60 -11.18 -0.19 -13.64
N THR A 61 -11.07 0.97 -14.28
CA THR A 61 -11.03 1.12 -15.75
C THR A 61 -9.62 1.01 -16.31
N THR A 62 -8.61 0.73 -15.47
CA THR A 62 -7.24 0.55 -15.95
C THR A 62 -7.12 -0.84 -16.55
N SER A 63 -6.52 -0.93 -17.74
CA SER A 63 -6.31 -2.21 -18.40
C SER A 63 -5.38 -3.11 -17.58
N PHE A 64 -5.83 -4.33 -17.27
CA PHE A 64 -5.04 -5.35 -16.60
C PHE A 64 -3.74 -5.65 -17.36
N ALA A 65 -3.82 -5.70 -18.69
CA ALA A 65 -2.68 -5.94 -19.58
C ALA A 65 -1.57 -4.88 -19.44
N SER A 66 -1.93 -3.63 -19.10
CA SER A 66 -0.93 -2.58 -18.86
C SER A 66 -0.21 -2.73 -17.51
N VAL A 67 -0.88 -3.31 -16.51
CA VAL A 67 -0.35 -3.47 -15.15
C VAL A 67 0.40 -4.80 -14.99
N TYR A 68 -0.04 -5.83 -15.70
CA TYR A 68 0.53 -7.17 -15.64
C TYR A 68 2.07 -7.23 -15.81
N PRO A 69 2.69 -6.53 -16.80
CA PRO A 69 4.14 -6.49 -16.93
C PRO A 69 4.84 -5.96 -15.67
N HIS A 70 4.20 -5.02 -14.94
CA HIS A 70 4.77 -4.49 -13.71
C HIS A 70 4.80 -5.51 -12.58
N TYR A 71 3.82 -6.42 -12.50
CA TYR A 71 3.84 -7.53 -11.55
C TYR A 71 4.95 -8.53 -11.88
N VAL A 72 5.09 -8.89 -13.15
CA VAL A 72 6.15 -9.79 -13.63
C VAL A 72 7.53 -9.19 -13.34
N THR A 73 7.77 -7.94 -13.74
CA THR A 73 9.04 -7.26 -13.46
C THR A 73 9.32 -7.13 -11.96
N LYS A 74 8.30 -6.91 -11.12
CA LYS A 74 8.46 -6.86 -9.65
C LYS A 74 8.91 -8.23 -9.10
N ALA A 75 8.37 -9.32 -9.62
CA ALA A 75 8.76 -10.69 -9.27
C ALA A 75 10.17 -11.03 -9.78
N GLU A 76 10.49 -10.73 -11.05
CA GLU A 76 11.79 -10.98 -11.66
C GLU A 76 12.93 -10.24 -10.95
N LYS A 77 12.70 -8.99 -10.53
CA LYS A 77 13.65 -8.23 -9.69
C LYS A 77 13.98 -8.91 -8.36
N LYS A 78 13.20 -9.91 -7.95
CA LYS A 78 13.36 -10.68 -6.71
C LYS A 78 13.75 -12.14 -6.99
N GLY A 79 14.14 -12.47 -8.22
CA GLY A 79 14.55 -13.81 -8.62
C GLY A 79 13.38 -14.80 -8.76
N ARG A 80 12.16 -14.28 -8.97
CA ARG A 80 10.95 -15.07 -9.21
C ARG A 80 10.60 -15.05 -10.70
N THR A 81 9.71 -15.93 -11.12
CA THR A 81 9.38 -16.14 -12.53
C THR A 81 7.98 -15.63 -12.91
N LYS A 82 7.76 -15.37 -14.19
CA LYS A 82 6.43 -15.08 -14.75
C LYS A 82 5.41 -16.18 -14.39
N SER A 83 5.81 -17.45 -14.49
CA SER A 83 4.93 -18.59 -14.20
C SER A 83 4.42 -18.61 -12.75
N GLU A 84 5.22 -18.13 -11.80
CA GLU A 84 4.78 -17.98 -10.41
C GLU A 84 3.71 -16.89 -10.25
N VAL A 85 3.84 -15.78 -11.00
CA VAL A 85 2.83 -14.71 -11.03
C VAL A 85 1.55 -15.19 -11.69
N ASP A 86 1.67 -15.90 -12.81
CA ASP A 86 0.52 -16.48 -13.52
C ASP A 86 -0.23 -17.48 -12.62
N SER A 87 0.51 -18.32 -11.90
CA SER A 87 -0.06 -19.28 -10.94
C SER A 87 -0.86 -18.58 -9.84
N ILE A 88 -0.39 -17.42 -9.35
CA ILE A 88 -1.11 -16.62 -8.35
C ILE A 88 -2.41 -16.07 -8.94
N ILE A 89 -2.36 -15.53 -10.17
CA ILE A 89 -3.53 -14.95 -10.83
C ILE A 89 -4.56 -16.05 -11.10
N CYS A 90 -4.14 -17.16 -11.71
CA CYS A 90 -4.99 -18.33 -11.97
C CYS A 90 -5.59 -18.88 -10.68
N TRP A 91 -4.82 -18.94 -9.58
CA TRP A 91 -5.35 -19.37 -8.29
C TRP A 91 -6.39 -18.42 -7.71
N LEU A 92 -6.27 -17.11 -7.94
CA LEU A 92 -7.21 -16.10 -7.42
C LEU A 92 -8.52 -16.10 -8.23
N THR A 93 -8.42 -16.08 -9.56
CA THR A 93 -9.56 -15.90 -10.47
C THR A 93 -10.19 -17.21 -10.95
N GLY A 94 -9.45 -18.31 -10.87
CA GLY A 94 -9.82 -19.59 -11.48
C GLY A 94 -9.61 -19.63 -12.99
N TYR A 95 -8.87 -18.68 -13.57
CA TYR A 95 -8.48 -18.77 -14.98
C TYR A 95 -7.46 -19.88 -15.22
N ASP A 96 -7.52 -20.46 -16.41
CA ASP A 96 -6.43 -21.25 -16.97
C ASP A 96 -5.42 -20.33 -17.66
N SER A 97 -4.21 -20.84 -17.92
CA SER A 97 -3.15 -20.06 -18.59
C SER A 97 -3.61 -19.48 -19.94
N GLU A 98 -4.35 -20.25 -20.74
CA GLU A 98 -4.87 -19.80 -22.04
C GLU A 98 -5.91 -18.68 -21.90
N HIS A 99 -6.78 -18.77 -20.88
CA HIS A 99 -7.77 -17.73 -20.60
C HIS A 99 -7.09 -16.46 -20.10
N LEU A 100 -6.08 -16.58 -19.24
CA LEU A 100 -5.29 -15.45 -18.77
C LEU A 100 -4.63 -14.72 -19.94
N GLU A 101 -3.99 -15.45 -20.86
CA GLU A 101 -3.39 -14.87 -22.07
C GLU A 101 -4.43 -14.18 -22.95
N THR A 102 -5.59 -14.81 -23.15
CA THR A 102 -6.71 -14.19 -23.90
C THR A 102 -7.16 -12.87 -23.27
N GLN A 103 -7.24 -12.79 -21.94
CA GLN A 103 -7.60 -11.55 -21.23
C GLN A 103 -6.52 -10.46 -21.37
N LEU A 104 -5.25 -10.87 -21.41
CA LEU A 104 -4.13 -9.95 -21.66
C LEU A 104 -4.15 -9.40 -23.10
N GLU A 105 -4.48 -10.23 -24.09
CA GLU A 105 -4.62 -9.81 -25.49
C GLU A 105 -5.80 -8.85 -25.70
N LYS A 106 -6.94 -9.13 -25.06
CA LYS A 106 -8.13 -8.28 -25.09
C LYS A 106 -7.94 -6.93 -24.40
N GLN A 107 -6.87 -6.77 -23.61
CA GLN A 107 -6.62 -5.59 -22.78
C GLN A 107 -7.78 -5.25 -21.84
N ALA A 108 -8.46 -6.28 -21.31
CA ALA A 108 -9.60 -6.11 -20.40
C ALA A 108 -9.23 -5.22 -19.20
N ASP A 109 -10.18 -4.43 -18.72
CA ASP A 109 -10.03 -3.67 -17.49
C ASP A 109 -10.18 -4.57 -16.25
N PHE A 110 -9.78 -4.08 -15.08
CA PHE A 110 -9.87 -4.89 -13.86
C PHE A 110 -11.31 -5.28 -13.52
N GLU A 111 -12.28 -4.40 -13.76
CA GLU A 111 -13.70 -4.70 -13.51
C GLU A 111 -14.18 -5.88 -14.36
N THR A 112 -13.93 -5.84 -15.67
CA THR A 112 -14.28 -6.91 -16.61
C THR A 112 -13.48 -8.18 -16.34
N PHE A 113 -12.18 -8.06 -16.03
CA PHE A 113 -11.31 -9.19 -15.72
C PHE A 113 -11.81 -10.00 -14.51
N PHE A 114 -12.27 -9.33 -13.45
CA PHE A 114 -12.84 -10.04 -12.30
C PHE A 114 -14.30 -10.46 -12.53
N ALA A 115 -15.07 -9.74 -13.35
CA ALA A 115 -16.44 -10.11 -13.69
C ALA A 115 -16.53 -11.33 -14.62
N GLU A 116 -15.58 -11.47 -15.55
CA GLU A 116 -15.46 -12.63 -16.45
C GLU A 116 -14.74 -13.81 -15.79
N ALA A 117 -14.31 -13.69 -14.54
CA ALA A 117 -13.61 -14.75 -13.84
C ALA A 117 -14.57 -15.93 -13.59
N PRO A 118 -14.23 -17.17 -14.01
CA PRO A 118 -15.16 -18.30 -13.95
C PRO A 118 -15.47 -18.71 -12.51
N ARG A 119 -14.45 -18.68 -11.64
CA ARG A 119 -14.61 -19.06 -10.24
C ARG A 119 -13.52 -18.42 -9.37
N LEU A 120 -13.87 -17.33 -8.72
CA LEU A 120 -13.02 -16.75 -7.68
C LEU A 120 -12.82 -17.75 -6.54
N ASN A 121 -11.57 -17.90 -6.10
CA ASN A 121 -11.21 -18.90 -5.10
C ASN A 121 -11.74 -18.53 -3.70
N PRO A 122 -12.42 -19.43 -2.96
CA PRO A 122 -12.91 -19.13 -1.62
C PRO A 122 -11.80 -18.88 -0.60
N SER A 123 -10.60 -19.45 -0.80
CA SER A 123 -9.46 -19.25 0.08
C SER A 123 -8.91 -17.81 0.04
N ARG A 124 -9.38 -16.97 -0.89
CA ARG A 124 -9.01 -15.55 -0.95
C ARG A 124 -9.46 -14.77 0.29
N ASP A 125 -10.51 -15.21 0.97
CA ASP A 125 -10.99 -14.58 2.22
C ASP A 125 -10.00 -14.76 3.39
N LEU A 126 -9.04 -15.70 3.25
CA LEU A 126 -7.95 -15.88 4.20
C LEU A 126 -6.82 -14.84 4.00
N ILE A 127 -6.88 -14.03 2.95
CA ILE A 127 -5.88 -13.00 2.68
C ILE A 127 -6.13 -11.81 3.61
N LYS A 128 -5.45 -11.78 4.77
CA LYS A 128 -5.68 -10.80 5.84
C LYS A 128 -4.48 -9.94 6.19
N GLY A 129 -4.70 -8.68 6.57
CA GLY A 129 -3.65 -7.68 6.86
C GLY A 129 -3.48 -6.56 5.82
N VAL A 130 -2.41 -5.78 5.94
CA VAL A 130 -2.23 -4.49 5.24
C VAL A 130 -1.42 -4.64 3.95
N VAL A 131 -1.88 -4.00 2.87
CA VAL A 131 -1.18 -3.87 1.58
C VAL A 131 -1.35 -2.44 1.06
N CYS A 132 -0.29 -1.85 0.51
CA CYS A 132 -0.31 -0.46 0.00
C CYS A 132 -0.87 0.58 1.00
N GLY A 133 -0.69 0.36 2.30
CA GLY A 133 -1.16 1.26 3.36
C GLY A 133 -2.63 1.07 3.78
N VAL A 134 -3.37 0.15 3.16
CA VAL A 134 -4.78 -0.13 3.48
C VAL A 134 -4.97 -1.56 3.97
N ARG A 135 -5.89 -1.78 4.91
CA ARG A 135 -6.26 -3.13 5.36
C ARG A 135 -7.30 -3.72 4.43
N VAL A 136 -7.01 -4.88 3.86
CA VAL A 136 -7.87 -5.50 2.83
C VAL A 136 -9.25 -5.92 3.33
N GLU A 137 -9.35 -6.20 4.63
CA GLU A 137 -10.59 -6.60 5.31
C GLU A 137 -11.56 -5.42 5.47
N ASP A 138 -11.03 -4.20 5.54
CA ASP A 138 -11.81 -2.97 5.73
C ASP A 138 -12.31 -2.40 4.38
N ILE A 139 -11.95 -3.03 3.25
CA ILE A 139 -12.35 -2.59 1.91
C ILE A 139 -13.76 -3.13 1.60
N GLU A 140 -14.74 -2.22 1.56
CA GLU A 140 -16.12 -2.54 1.24
C GLU A 140 -16.31 -2.84 -0.26
N GLU A 141 -15.62 -2.12 -1.14
CA GLU A 141 -15.78 -2.30 -2.59
C GLU A 141 -15.14 -3.61 -3.07
N PRO A 142 -15.92 -4.55 -3.64
CA PRO A 142 -15.45 -5.89 -3.96
C PRO A 142 -14.32 -5.85 -4.99
N THR A 143 -14.45 -5.09 -6.08
CA THR A 143 -13.42 -4.99 -7.12
C THR A 143 -12.10 -4.46 -6.57
N MET A 144 -12.14 -3.43 -5.71
CA MET A 144 -10.91 -2.93 -5.08
C MET A 144 -10.27 -3.96 -4.16
N ARG A 145 -11.10 -4.70 -3.41
CA ARG A 145 -10.62 -5.75 -2.53
C ARG A 145 -9.90 -6.84 -3.31
N GLU A 146 -10.46 -7.30 -4.44
CA GLU A 146 -9.83 -8.30 -5.32
C GLU A 146 -8.49 -7.79 -5.90
N ILE A 147 -8.43 -6.53 -6.34
CA ILE A 147 -7.17 -5.91 -6.80
C ILE A 147 -6.12 -5.91 -5.68
N ARG A 148 -6.52 -5.56 -4.44
CA ARG A 148 -5.61 -5.55 -3.29
C ARG A 148 -5.20 -6.94 -2.85
N TYR A 149 -6.04 -7.96 -3.03
CA TYR A 149 -5.64 -9.35 -2.85
C TYR A 149 -4.52 -9.72 -3.82
N LEU A 150 -4.67 -9.39 -5.10
CA LEU A 150 -3.63 -9.64 -6.09
C LEU A 150 -2.32 -8.92 -5.73
N ASP A 151 -2.37 -7.61 -5.45
CA ASP A 151 -1.20 -6.81 -5.05
C ASP A 151 -0.45 -7.47 -3.89
N LYS A 152 -1.20 -7.99 -2.93
CA LYS A 152 -0.66 -8.60 -1.73
C LYS A 152 -0.02 -9.95 -1.99
N LEU A 153 -0.63 -10.82 -2.80
CA LEU A 153 -0.05 -12.10 -3.17
C LEU A 153 1.26 -11.89 -3.95
N VAL A 154 1.29 -10.92 -4.87
CA VAL A 154 2.51 -10.55 -5.59
C VAL A 154 3.56 -9.92 -4.66
N ASP A 155 3.14 -9.12 -3.67
CA ASP A 155 4.07 -8.59 -2.66
C ASP A 155 4.66 -9.69 -1.78
N GLU A 156 3.87 -10.68 -1.40
CA GLU A 156 4.35 -11.87 -0.69
C GLU A 156 5.36 -12.67 -1.50
N LEU A 157 5.12 -12.83 -2.82
CA LEU A 157 6.07 -13.43 -3.75
C LEU A 157 7.37 -12.62 -3.82
N ALA A 158 7.27 -11.30 -3.96
CA ALA A 158 8.41 -10.39 -4.00
C ALA A 158 9.19 -10.32 -2.68
N ARG A 159 8.54 -10.61 -1.55
CA ARG A 159 9.17 -10.77 -0.23
C ARG A 159 9.83 -12.13 -0.04
N GLY A 160 9.76 -13.01 -1.05
CA GLY A 160 10.41 -14.32 -1.04
C GLY A 160 9.65 -15.38 -0.26
N LYS A 161 8.35 -15.20 0.02
CA LYS A 161 7.55 -16.27 0.62
C LYS A 161 7.45 -17.47 -0.34
N ALA A 162 7.32 -18.67 0.22
CA ALA A 162 7.12 -19.89 -0.57
C ALA A 162 5.73 -19.88 -1.23
N MET A 163 5.63 -20.44 -2.44
CA MET A 163 4.40 -20.44 -3.23
C MET A 163 3.24 -21.12 -2.49
N GLU A 164 3.49 -22.26 -1.83
CA GLU A 164 2.49 -22.97 -1.02
C GLU A 164 1.86 -22.06 0.05
N LYS A 165 2.70 -21.29 0.75
CA LYS A 165 2.24 -20.31 1.75
C LYS A 165 1.42 -19.20 1.10
N ILE A 166 1.82 -18.71 -0.07
CA ILE A 166 1.10 -17.65 -0.80
C ILE A 166 -0.29 -18.14 -1.22
N LEU A 167 -0.37 -19.34 -1.80
CA LEU A 167 -1.61 -19.99 -2.25
C LEU A 167 -2.43 -20.59 -1.10
N ARG A 168 -2.00 -20.37 0.16
CA ARG A 168 -2.65 -20.88 1.38
C ARG A 168 -2.90 -22.40 1.33
N LYS A 169 -2.03 -23.14 0.63
CA LYS A 169 -1.98 -24.59 0.69
C LYS A 169 -1.29 -24.96 2.00
N GLN A 170 -1.95 -25.81 2.81
CA GLN A 170 -1.40 -26.30 4.08
C GLN A 170 -0.16 -27.15 3.85
#